data_AF-A0A0M8WX97-F1
#
_entry.id   AF-A0A0M8WX97-F1
#
_cell.length_a   1.000
_cell.length_b   1.000
_cell.length_c   1.000
_cell.angle_alpha   90.00
_cell.angle_beta   90.00
_cell.angle_gamma   90.00
#
_symmetry.space_group_name_H-M   'P 1'
#
loop_
_entity.id
_entity.type
_entity.pdbx_description
1 polymer ?
#
loop_
_entity_poly.entity_id
_entity_poly.type
_entity_poly.pdbx_seq_one_letter_code
_entity_poly.pdbx_strand_id
1 'polypeptide(L)'
;MPENAPWDYTLYIPNDARAVTVCRRTLRAILTLHGLAGLVETAELLATELVSNAVRHTKGPAALRVRRSREGVVWIGAWDTDPAPPEPPVPLGQVLESEEGRGLGLVTACARDWGWQ
;
A
#
# COMPACT_ATOMS: atom_id res chain seq x y z
N MET A 1 -9.73 -20.74 -11.34
CA MET A 1 -10.24 -20.42 -9.98
C MET A 1 -11.51 -19.62 -10.15
N PRO A 2 -12.52 -19.71 -9.27
CA PRO A 2 -13.68 -18.84 -9.39
C PRO A 2 -13.20 -17.38 -9.34
N GLU A 3 -13.75 -16.56 -10.23
CA GLU A 3 -13.29 -15.19 -10.50
C GLU A 3 -13.30 -14.29 -9.25
N ASN A 4 -14.01 -14.69 -8.18
CA ASN A 4 -14.14 -13.99 -6.90
C ASN A 4 -13.62 -14.77 -5.67
N ALA A 5 -12.71 -15.74 -5.83
CA ALA A 5 -12.09 -16.37 -4.66
C ALA A 5 -11.37 -15.31 -3.80
N PRO A 6 -11.65 -15.22 -2.48
CA PRO A 6 -10.91 -14.34 -1.60
C PRO A 6 -9.49 -14.89 -1.40
N TRP A 7 -8.54 -13.98 -1.18
CA TRP A 7 -7.15 -14.33 -0.91
C TRP A 7 -6.50 -13.25 -0.05
N ASP A 8 -5.41 -13.61 0.64
CA ASP A 8 -4.73 -12.75 1.60
C ASP A 8 -3.25 -13.10 1.63
N TYR A 9 -2.40 -12.13 1.30
CA TYR A 9 -0.95 -12.26 1.31
C TYR A 9 -0.36 -11.18 2.21
N THR A 10 0.60 -11.59 3.04
CA THR A 10 1.40 -10.69 3.86
C THR A 10 2.87 -10.90 3.55
N LEU A 11 3.57 -9.82 3.23
CA LEU A 11 5.01 -9.78 3.04
C LEU A 11 5.63 -8.99 4.19
N TYR A 12 6.35 -9.70 5.06
CA TYR A 12 7.20 -9.08 6.07
C TYR A 12 8.46 -8.54 5.43
N ILE A 13 8.81 -7.29 5.77
CA ILE A 13 9.93 -6.58 5.18
C ILE A 13 10.87 -6.03 6.26
N PRO A 14 12.19 -5.99 5.97
CA PRO A 14 13.11 -5.26 6.82
C PRO A 14 12.81 -3.76 6.77
N ASN A 15 13.24 -3.04 7.79
CA ASN A 15 13.22 -1.58 7.81
C ASN A 15 14.33 -1.04 6.90
N ASP A 16 14.10 -1.12 5.58
CA ASP A 16 15.05 -0.77 4.54
C ASP A 16 14.30 -0.27 3.31
N ALA A 17 14.69 0.87 2.74
CA ALA A 17 14.05 1.47 1.57
C ALA A 17 14.04 0.53 0.34
N ARG A 18 14.99 -0.41 0.25
CA ARG A 18 15.01 -1.45 -0.81
C ARG A 18 13.78 -2.34 -0.77
N ALA A 19 13.11 -2.47 0.38
CA ALA A 19 11.87 -3.22 0.53
C ALA A 19 10.74 -2.70 -0.38
N VAL A 20 10.72 -1.40 -0.70
CA VAL A 20 9.72 -0.81 -1.61
C VAL A 20 9.72 -1.51 -2.96
N THR A 21 10.89 -1.77 -3.54
CA THR A 21 11.01 -2.46 -4.84
C THR A 21 10.50 -3.90 -4.75
N VAL A 22 10.79 -4.59 -3.64
CA VAL A 22 10.32 -5.96 -3.40
C VAL A 22 8.80 -5.98 -3.30
N CYS A 23 8.23 -5.08 -2.50
CA CYS A 23 6.79 -4.89 -2.33
C CYS A 23 6.06 -4.67 -3.66
N ARG A 24 6.56 -3.75 -4.50
CA ARG A 24 5.98 -3.48 -5.83
C ARG A 24 5.98 -4.71 -6.73
N ARG A 25 7.12 -5.41 -6.81
CA ARG A 25 7.26 -6.62 -7.65
C ARG A 25 6.32 -7.73 -7.18
N THR A 26 6.21 -7.92 -5.87
CA THR A 26 5.31 -8.91 -5.28
C THR A 26 3.85 -8.57 -5.57
N LEU A 27 3.44 -7.31 -5.42
CA LEU A 27 2.08 -6.87 -5.77
C LEU A 27 1.75 -7.09 -7.24
N ARG A 28 2.67 -6.72 -8.15
CA ARG A 28 2.51 -6.99 -9.58
C ARG A 28 2.28 -8.47 -9.83
N ALA A 29 3.12 -9.33 -9.27
CA ALA A 29 3.00 -10.78 -9.45
C ALA A 29 1.66 -11.31 -8.94
N ILE A 30 1.23 -10.92 -7.74
CA ILE A 30 -0.06 -11.33 -7.15
C ILE A 30 -1.23 -10.87 -8.02
N LEU A 31 -1.27 -9.59 -8.38
CA LEU A 31 -2.39 -9.04 -9.16
C LEU A 31 -2.45 -9.61 -10.56
N THR A 32 -1.32 -9.79 -11.24
CA THR A 32 -1.29 -10.45 -12.55
C THR A 32 -1.73 -11.90 -12.46
N LEU A 33 -1.27 -12.66 -11.45
CA LEU A 33 -1.68 -14.06 -11.25
C LEU A 33 -3.19 -14.20 -11.03
N HIS A 34 -3.81 -13.21 -10.36
CA HIS A 34 -5.25 -13.18 -10.11
C HIS A 34 -6.06 -12.47 -11.20
N GLY A 35 -5.46 -12.12 -12.35
CA GLY A 35 -6.18 -11.51 -13.48
C GLY A 35 -6.54 -10.02 -13.30
N LEU A 36 -5.92 -9.35 -12.34
CA LEU A 36 -6.19 -7.96 -11.95
C LEU A 36 -5.09 -7.00 -12.45
N ALA A 37 -4.58 -7.24 -13.66
CA ALA A 37 -3.48 -6.46 -14.23
C ALA A 37 -3.79 -4.95 -14.32
N GLY A 38 -5.06 -4.57 -14.51
CA GLY A 38 -5.50 -3.17 -14.53
C GLY A 38 -5.35 -2.42 -13.20
N LEU A 39 -5.10 -3.12 -12.08
CA LEU A 39 -4.85 -2.51 -10.78
C LEU A 39 -3.37 -2.37 -10.44
N VAL A 40 -2.46 -2.91 -11.28
CA VAL A 40 -1.03 -3.02 -10.95
C VAL A 40 -0.38 -1.65 -10.72
N GLU A 41 -0.61 -0.70 -11.62
CA GLU A 41 0.02 0.63 -11.52
C GLU A 41 -0.42 1.35 -10.25
N THR A 42 -1.73 1.35 -9.99
CA THR A 42 -2.32 1.92 -8.77
C THR A 42 -1.79 1.23 -7.52
N ALA A 43 -1.74 -0.09 -7.50
CA ALA A 43 -1.26 -0.87 -6.36
C ALA A 43 0.23 -0.62 -6.06
N GLU A 44 1.05 -0.51 -7.10
CA GLU A 44 2.47 -0.19 -6.94
C GLU A 44 2.69 1.22 -6.40
N LEU A 45 1.86 2.18 -6.81
CA LEU A 45 1.88 3.54 -6.27
C LEU A 45 1.52 3.54 -4.78
N LEU A 46 0.40 2.90 -4.43
CA LEU A 46 -0.04 2.76 -3.04
C LEU A 46 1.03 2.10 -2.16
N ALA A 47 1.65 1.03 -2.64
CA ALA A 47 2.70 0.36 -1.87
C ALA A 47 3.97 1.21 -1.74
N THR A 48 4.31 2.02 -2.74
CA THR A 48 5.44 2.94 -2.65
C THR A 48 5.24 3.90 -1.49
N GLU A 49 4.06 4.51 -1.41
CA GLU A 49 3.76 5.48 -0.37
C GLU A 49 3.63 4.82 1.01
N LEU A 50 2.84 3.76 1.12
CA LEU A 50 2.59 3.07 2.39
C LEU A 50 3.87 2.49 3.00
N VAL A 51 4.71 1.82 2.18
CA VAL A 51 5.95 1.20 2.65
C VAL A 51 7.02 2.26 2.92
N SER A 52 7.10 3.31 2.10
CA SER A 52 8.06 4.39 2.35
C SER A 52 7.74 5.14 3.63
N ASN A 53 6.46 5.31 3.96
CA ASN A 53 6.05 5.88 5.24
C ASN A 53 6.41 4.94 6.40
N ALA A 54 6.04 3.66 6.32
CA ALA A 54 6.37 2.70 7.36
C ALA A 54 7.89 2.61 7.63
N VAL A 55 8.73 2.56 6.59
CA VAL A 55 10.19 2.51 6.73
C VAL A 55 10.78 3.82 7.26
N ARG A 56 10.22 4.98 6.88
CA ARG A 56 10.72 6.29 7.35
C ARG A 56 10.36 6.58 8.81
N HIS A 57 9.15 6.23 9.21
CA HIS A 57 8.61 6.65 10.50
C HIS A 57 8.78 5.61 11.60
N THR A 58 9.06 4.35 11.25
CA THR A 58 9.25 3.29 12.26
C THR A 58 10.68 2.78 12.28
N LYS A 59 11.08 2.18 13.40
CA LYS A 59 12.37 1.47 13.54
C LYS A 59 12.22 -0.06 13.61
N GLY A 60 10.97 -0.54 13.61
CA GLY A 60 10.65 -1.95 13.78
C GLY A 60 10.35 -2.67 12.46
N PRO A 61 10.04 -3.98 12.53
CA PRO A 61 9.56 -4.74 11.39
C PRO A 61 8.30 -4.11 10.80
N ALA A 62 8.22 -4.07 9.47
CA ALA A 62 7.03 -3.65 8.76
C ALA A 62 6.50 -4.81 7.91
N ALA A 63 5.25 -4.73 7.49
CA ALA A 63 4.65 -5.68 6.59
C ALA A 63 3.75 -4.99 5.57
N LEU A 64 3.80 -5.45 4.33
CA LEU A 64 2.80 -5.12 3.32
C LEU A 64 1.76 -6.25 3.29
N ARG A 65 0.48 -5.89 3.40
CA ARG A 65 -0.63 -6.83 3.24
C ARG A 65 -1.45 -6.47 2.01
N VAL A 66 -1.76 -7.47 1.20
CA VAL A 66 -2.68 -7.36 0.08
C VAL A 66 -3.71 -8.47 0.17
N ARG A 67 -4.99 -8.12 0.11
CA ARG A 67 -6.08 -9.09 0.17
C ARG A 67 -7.20 -8.73 -0.77
N ARG A 68 -7.97 -9.73 -1.18
CA ARG A 68 -9.23 -9.55 -1.89
C ARG A 68 -10.37 -10.18 -1.13
N SER A 69 -11.44 -9.42 -0.95
CA SER A 69 -12.65 -9.88 -0.28
C SER A 69 -13.53 -10.71 -1.23
N ARG A 70 -14.57 -11.37 -0.70
CA ARG A 70 -15.52 -12.16 -1.51
C ARG A 70 -16.35 -11.29 -2.45
N GLU A 71 -16.51 -10.02 -2.08
CA GLU A 71 -17.19 -8.97 -2.86
C GLU A 71 -16.31 -8.43 -3.99
N GLY A 72 -15.06 -8.92 -4.11
CA GLY A 72 -14.13 -8.55 -5.18
C GLY A 72 -13.28 -7.31 -4.89
N VAL A 73 -13.40 -6.71 -3.70
CA VAL A 73 -12.64 -5.52 -3.29
C VAL A 73 -11.21 -5.90 -2.93
N VAL A 74 -10.23 -5.18 -3.51
CA VAL A 74 -8.80 -5.32 -3.18
C VAL A 74 -8.42 -4.30 -2.11
N TRP A 75 -7.77 -4.78 -1.06
CA TRP A 75 -7.23 -3.97 0.03
C TRP A 75 -5.72 -4.06 0.01
N ILE A 76 -5.04 -2.93 0.15
CA ILE A 76 -3.60 -2.81 0.30
C ILE A 76 -3.35 -1.99 1.56
N GLY A 77 -2.53 -2.51 2.46
CA GLY A 77 -2.15 -1.83 3.70
C GLY A 77 -0.71 -2.12 4.07
N ALA A 78 -0.04 -1.17 4.71
CA ALA A 78 1.19 -1.43 5.43
C ALA A 78 0.89 -1.48 6.93
N TRP A 79 1.57 -2.38 7.63
CA TRP A 79 1.57 -2.48 9.08
C TRP A 79 3.00 -2.23 9.56
N ASP A 80 3.13 -1.52 10.68
CA ASP A 80 4.38 -1.34 11.39
C ASP A 80 4.15 -1.45 12.89
N THR A 81 5.23 -1.45 13.66
CA THR A 81 5.16 -1.59 15.13
C THR A 81 4.94 -0.26 15.86
N ASP A 82 4.80 0.86 15.15
CA ASP A 82 4.62 2.16 15.79
C ASP A 82 3.12 2.40 16.07
N PRO A 83 2.71 2.62 17.34
CA PRO A 83 1.32 2.90 17.65
C PRO A 83 0.85 4.30 17.23
N ALA A 84 1.74 5.16 16.72
CA ALA A 84 1.39 6.49 16.26
C ALA A 84 0.54 6.43 14.98
N PRO A 85 -0.56 7.20 14.89
CA PRO A 85 -1.34 7.27 13.66
C PRO A 85 -0.48 7.86 12.52
N PRO A 86 -0.65 7.38 11.27
CA PRO A 86 0.01 8.00 10.14
C PRO A 86 -0.45 9.46 10.01
N GLU A 87 0.44 10.33 9.54
CA GLU A 87 0.07 11.72 9.24
C GLU A 87 -1.13 11.76 8.28
N PRO A 88 -2.08 12.70 8.45
CA PRO A 88 -3.26 12.76 7.59
C PRO A 88 -2.90 13.15 6.15
N PRO A 89 -3.66 12.69 5.13
CA PRO A 89 -3.43 13.05 3.74
C PRO A 89 -3.46 14.56 3.52
N VAL A 90 -2.44 15.08 2.83
CA VAL A 90 -2.51 16.42 2.25
C VAL A 90 -3.24 16.31 0.91
N PRO A 91 -4.33 17.06 0.67
CA PRO A 91 -5.04 17.04 -0.61
C PRO A 91 -4.09 17.39 -1.76
N LEU A 92 -4.14 16.62 -2.85
CA LEU A 92 -3.22 16.74 -4.00
C LEU A 92 -3.10 18.18 -4.55
N GLY A 93 -4.18 18.97 -4.45
CA GLY A 93 -4.24 20.36 -4.91
C GLY A 93 -3.51 21.40 -4.04
N GLN A 94 -3.04 21.03 -2.84
CA GLN A 94 -2.30 21.93 -1.94
C GLN A 94 -0.78 21.67 -1.94
N VAL A 95 -0.31 20.73 -2.75
CA VAL A 95 1.08 20.24 -2.68
C VAL A 95 1.98 20.88 -3.72
N LEU A 96 2.17 22.19 -3.63
CA LEU A 96 3.01 22.91 -4.60
C LEU A 96 4.51 22.86 -4.28
N GLU A 97 4.95 22.68 -3.02
CA GLU A 97 6.39 22.84 -2.69
C GLU A 97 7.00 21.84 -1.69
N SER A 98 6.27 20.83 -1.19
CA SER A 98 6.84 19.79 -0.30
C SER A 98 6.55 18.37 -0.79
N GLU A 99 7.56 17.49 -0.72
CA GLU A 99 7.41 16.04 -0.92
C GLU A 99 6.74 15.36 0.28
N GLU A 100 6.77 16.00 1.47
CA GLU A 100 6.10 15.52 2.68
C GLU A 100 4.58 15.76 2.54
N GLY A 101 3.80 14.69 2.54
CA GLY A 101 2.33 14.74 2.47
C GLY A 101 1.69 14.38 1.12
N ARG A 102 2.46 14.29 0.02
CA ARG A 102 1.94 13.81 -1.30
C ARG A 102 1.43 12.38 -1.24
N GLY A 103 2.13 11.53 -0.49
CA GLY A 103 1.93 10.09 -0.52
C GLY A 103 0.52 9.65 -0.15
N LEU A 104 0.01 10.21 0.95
CA LEU A 104 -1.35 9.94 1.39
C LEU A 104 -2.40 10.59 0.47
N GLY A 105 -2.10 11.75 -0.13
CA GLY A 105 -2.96 12.37 -1.14
C GLY A 105 -3.14 11.50 -2.38
N LEU A 106 -2.10 10.77 -2.81
CA LEU A 106 -2.19 9.76 -3.86
C LEU A 106 -2.99 8.53 -3.40
N VAL A 107 -2.82 8.10 -2.15
CA VAL A 107 -3.66 7.03 -1.58
C VAL A 107 -5.14 7.39 -1.63
N THR A 108 -5.51 8.61 -1.23
CA THR A 108 -6.89 9.09 -1.28
C THR A 108 -7.41 9.23 -2.72
N ALA A 109 -6.58 9.61 -3.68
CA ALA A 109 -6.98 9.71 -5.08
C ALA A 109 -7.15 8.34 -5.77
N CYS A 110 -6.43 7.33 -5.30
CA CYS A 110 -6.35 6.01 -5.92
C CYS A 110 -7.23 4.94 -5.25
N ALA A 111 -7.63 5.16 -4.00
CA ALA A 111 -8.43 4.22 -3.22
C ALA A 111 -9.87 4.71 -3.06
N ARG A 112 -10.82 3.77 -3.07
CA ARG A 112 -12.22 4.07 -2.76
C ARG A 112 -12.41 4.49 -1.30
N ASP A 113 -11.66 3.85 -0.40
CA ASP A 113 -11.68 4.08 1.04
C ASP A 113 -10.23 3.98 1.58
N TRP A 114 -9.91 4.72 2.62
CA TRP A 114 -8.63 4.67 3.32
C TRP A 114 -8.82 4.80 4.84
N GLY A 115 -7.88 4.27 5.62
CA GLY A 115 -7.93 4.35 7.09
C GLY A 115 -6.71 3.72 7.73
N TRP A 116 -6.68 3.74 9.07
CA TRP A 116 -5.66 3.12 9.91
C TRP A 116 -6.35 2.34 11.03
N GLN A 117 -5.71 1.28 11.54
CA GLN A 117 -6.23 0.43 12.62
C GLN A 117 -5.12 0.05 13.59
#